data_AF-A0A7V9TE07-F1
#
_entry.id   AF-A0A7V9TE07-F1
#
_cell.length_a   1.000
_cell.length_b   1.000
_cell.length_c   1.000
_cell.angle_alpha   90.00
_cell.angle_beta   90.00
_cell.angle_gamma   90.00
#
_symmetry.space_group_name_H-M   'P 1'
#
loop_
_entity.id
_entity.type
_entity.pdbx_description
1 polymer ?
#
loop_
_entity_poly.entity_id
_entity_poly.type
_entity_poly.pdbx_seq_one_letter_code
_entity_poly.pdbx_strand_id
1 'polypeptide(L)'
;MPLPRLIPWTHKTGQLIALSATLVLLLTVLSLQIFYAAPETVVQDINYTQLRAIGESGGAISLSVEGELLTVTQKNNVLAKAVVTNEAAQQEIISAFAKSNVPVEFRSLRPGRLQTVMSWMLPLLTFFAIGVIGWRVFASMGGHGEFQLEDAGAATQTTTFNDVAGVDEARSELAETIEFLRNPECFGRLGGRAPRGILLSGPPGTGKTLLARAAANEAKVPFLSVSGSSFQEKFAGLGAARVRRLFARARKLSPCVVFIDEIDALGRRRGRSADSASADQDQTLNQLLVEMDGFAQLDGVVVIASTNRPDILDSALTRPGRFDREITVNLADARGREQILQVHARPLTLEEGLDLGWIARGTPGFSGADLANLLNEATIAATRENADAVSRRHVEYARDKILMGVERQGFMMDDDERYVTAVHEAGHVAVGFDVEHGDPIHKVSILPRGRALGVTQSLPERDRLMKKRDYLEDQIAMLLGGRAAEQVLLDTMTAGASNDIERAVEIARRMVAEFGMSPLGPIHLGKPEDPHSQALLDRIEQATGEIINSQMNRARAIVAARRNEISTLVDGLMERDTLEADEIQECFGFVKSKQAA
;
A
#
# COMPACT_ATOMS: atom_id res chain seq x y z
N MET A 1 30.74 -32.96 15.51
CA MET A 1 30.71 -31.82 16.46
C MET A 1 29.70 -30.81 15.96
N PRO A 2 28.60 -30.54 16.67
CA PRO A 2 27.68 -29.50 16.26
C PRO A 2 28.24 -28.14 16.69
N LEU A 3 28.29 -27.19 15.75
CA LEU A 3 28.63 -25.79 16.01
C LEU A 3 27.55 -25.15 16.90
N PRO A 4 27.92 -24.22 17.80
CA PRO A 4 26.98 -23.65 18.76
C PRO A 4 26.00 -22.69 18.07
N ARG A 5 24.75 -22.71 18.56
CA ARG A 5 23.64 -21.85 18.15
C ARG A 5 24.04 -20.37 18.21
N LEU A 6 23.86 -19.67 17.09
CA LEU A 6 23.96 -18.21 17.01
C LEU A 6 22.81 -17.59 17.83
N ILE A 7 23.19 -16.70 18.75
CA ILE A 7 22.31 -15.96 19.64
C ILE A 7 21.48 -14.97 18.80
N PRO A 8 20.16 -14.83 19.01
CA PRO A 8 19.34 -13.88 18.27
C PRO A 8 19.75 -12.44 18.60
N TRP A 9 19.79 -11.60 17.57
CA TRP A 9 20.05 -10.17 17.68
C TRP A 9 19.06 -9.52 18.65
N THR A 10 19.55 -9.07 19.79
CA THR A 10 18.80 -8.17 20.67
C THR A 10 19.33 -6.75 20.48
N HIS A 11 18.45 -5.76 20.60
CA HIS A 11 18.73 -4.31 20.52
C HIS A 11 20.01 -3.83 21.26
N LYS A 12 20.52 -4.63 22.21
CA LYS A 12 21.73 -4.38 22.98
C LYS A 12 23.03 -4.38 22.15
N THR A 13 23.13 -5.17 21.07
CA THR A 13 24.37 -5.24 20.27
C THR A 13 24.60 -3.97 19.43
N GLY A 14 23.54 -3.39 18.87
CA GLY A 14 23.62 -2.09 18.17
C GLY A 14 23.99 -0.93 19.10
N GLN A 15 23.44 -0.93 20.34
CA GLN A 15 23.78 0.06 21.36
C GLN A 15 25.25 -0.03 21.80
N LEU A 16 25.79 -1.23 21.94
CA LEU A 16 27.20 -1.45 22.29
C LEU A 16 28.16 -0.91 21.22
N ILE A 17 27.80 -1.07 19.94
CA ILE A 17 28.60 -0.54 18.83
C ILE A 17 28.54 0.99 18.80
N ALA A 18 27.36 1.58 18.95
CA ALA A 18 27.19 3.04 19.03
C ALA A 18 27.97 3.65 20.21
N LEU A 19 27.90 3.02 21.39
CA LEU A 19 28.67 3.41 22.58
C LEU A 19 30.18 3.37 22.34
N SER A 20 30.66 2.30 21.68
CA SER A 20 32.08 2.16 21.36
C SER A 20 32.57 3.24 20.38
N ALA A 21 31.76 3.60 19.38
CA ALA A 21 32.10 4.66 18.43
C ALA A 21 32.13 6.04 19.09
N THR A 22 31.17 6.33 19.98
CA THR A 22 31.16 7.59 20.74
C THR A 22 32.34 7.72 21.70
N LEU A 23 32.78 6.62 22.32
CA LEU A 23 33.92 6.61 23.23
C LEU A 23 35.23 6.93 22.49
N VAL A 24 35.42 6.36 21.30
CA VAL A 24 36.60 6.62 20.46
C VAL A 24 36.65 8.09 20.04
N LEU A 25 35.51 8.67 19.63
CA LEU A 25 35.41 10.09 19.28
C LEU A 25 35.79 10.99 20.46
N LEU A 26 35.28 10.69 21.66
CA LEU A 26 35.55 11.46 22.87
C LEU A 26 37.04 11.43 23.26
N LEU A 27 37.67 10.26 23.15
CA LEU A 27 39.10 10.10 23.40
C LEU A 27 39.95 10.88 22.39
N THR A 28 39.55 10.93 21.12
CA THR A 28 40.25 11.75 20.12
C THR A 28 40.15 13.25 20.41
N VAL A 29 38.97 13.74 20.79
CA VAL A 29 38.77 15.16 21.13
C VAL A 29 39.57 15.55 22.39
N LEU A 30 39.58 14.68 23.41
CA LEU A 30 40.36 14.90 24.63
C LEU A 30 41.87 14.96 24.33
N SER A 31 42.36 14.08 23.45
CA SER A 31 43.78 14.08 23.06
C SER A 31 44.18 15.35 22.32
N LEU A 32 43.29 15.89 21.49
CA LEU A 32 43.47 17.18 20.79
C LEU A 32 43.53 18.34 21.78
N GLN A 33 42.65 18.37 22.79
CA GLN A 33 42.69 19.42 23.81
C GLN A 33 43.98 19.43 24.62
N ILE A 34 44.50 18.26 25.02
CA ILE A 34 45.77 18.18 25.76
C ILE A 34 46.93 18.68 24.89
N PHE A 35 46.90 18.42 23.58
CA PHE A 35 47.92 18.89 22.65
C PHE A 35 47.94 20.42 22.50
N TYR A 36 46.76 21.07 22.54
CA TYR A 36 46.64 22.53 22.45
C TYR A 36 46.82 23.27 23.78
N ALA A 37 46.81 22.57 24.91
CA ALA A 37 46.85 23.18 26.25
C ALA A 37 48.27 23.49 26.78
N ALA A 38 49.30 23.54 25.94
CA ALA A 38 50.64 23.94 26.39
C ALA A 38 50.63 25.42 26.83
N PRO A 39 50.97 25.75 28.09
CA PRO A 39 50.89 27.13 28.58
C PRO A 39 52.01 28.00 27.98
N GLU A 40 51.65 29.08 27.28
CA GLU A 40 52.61 30.11 26.86
C GLU A 40 53.08 30.92 28.08
N THR A 41 54.37 30.84 28.42
CA THR A 41 55.00 31.76 29.38
C THR A 41 54.91 33.18 28.84
N VAL A 42 54.34 34.12 29.62
CA VAL A 42 54.17 35.54 29.23
C VAL A 42 55.51 36.11 28.74
N VAL A 43 55.60 36.39 27.45
CA VAL A 43 56.76 37.03 26.82
C VAL A 43 56.30 38.31 26.16
N GLN A 44 56.99 39.41 26.42
CA GLN A 44 56.65 40.71 25.83
C GLN A 44 57.23 40.79 24.41
N ASP A 45 56.38 41.00 23.41
CA ASP A 45 56.84 41.19 22.03
C ASP A 45 57.41 42.61 21.86
N ILE A 46 58.68 42.69 21.44
CA ILE A 46 59.41 43.94 21.18
C ILE A 46 59.84 44.01 19.72
N ASN A 47 59.99 45.23 19.19
CA ASN A 47 60.41 45.43 17.80
C ASN A 47 61.95 45.41 17.66
N TYR A 48 62.43 45.31 16.41
CA TYR A 48 63.87 45.29 16.07
C TYR A 48 64.65 46.45 16.69
N THR A 49 64.11 47.67 16.61
CA THR A 49 64.79 48.89 17.08
C THR A 49 64.93 48.91 18.60
N GLN A 50 63.91 48.44 19.33
CA GLN A 50 63.94 48.27 20.78
C GLN A 50 64.93 47.19 21.19
N LEU A 51 64.96 46.07 20.45
CA LEU A 51 65.93 45.00 20.69
C LEU A 51 67.38 45.49 20.51
N ARG A 52 67.64 46.25 19.45
CA ARG A 52 68.96 46.87 19.22
C ARG A 52 69.34 47.86 20.32
N ALA A 53 68.40 48.73 20.75
CA ALA A 53 68.64 49.69 21.83
C ALA A 53 68.99 49.00 23.15
N ILE A 54 68.38 47.86 23.46
CA ILE A 54 68.70 47.05 24.65
C ILE A 54 70.12 46.45 24.55
N GLY A 55 70.54 46.06 23.35
CA GLY A 55 71.88 45.53 23.07
C GLY A 55 73.00 46.57 23.20
N GLU A 56 72.76 47.79 22.68
CA GLU A 56 73.73 48.90 22.74
C GLU A 56 73.83 49.54 24.13
N SER A 57 72.74 49.55 24.90
CA SER A 57 72.71 50.13 26.27
C SER A 57 73.24 49.20 27.38
N GLY A 58 73.59 47.94 27.08
CA GLY A 58 74.10 46.98 28.06
C GLY A 58 73.05 46.55 29.11
N GLY A 59 71.76 46.63 28.76
CA GLY A 59 70.62 46.34 29.64
C GLY A 59 70.21 44.87 29.75
N ALA A 60 70.89 43.95 29.07
CA ALA A 60 70.54 42.53 28.99
C ALA A 60 71.47 41.60 29.80
N ILE A 61 70.92 40.46 30.23
CA ILE A 61 71.63 39.38 30.93
C ILE A 61 72.03 38.28 29.93
N SER A 62 71.12 37.90 29.03
CA SER A 62 71.37 36.89 28.01
C SER A 62 70.49 37.08 26.78
N LEU A 63 71.01 36.66 25.63
CA LEU A 63 70.28 36.60 24.37
C LEU A 63 70.21 35.13 23.92
N SER A 64 69.01 34.59 23.77
CA SER A 64 68.79 33.27 23.18
C SER A 64 68.26 33.39 21.76
N VAL A 65 68.93 32.71 20.83
CA VAL A 65 68.58 32.68 19.41
C VAL A 65 67.95 31.33 19.06
N GLU A 66 66.66 31.34 18.73
CA GLU A 66 65.87 30.19 18.29
C GLU A 66 65.35 30.44 16.86
N GLY A 67 66.19 30.18 15.86
CA GLY A 67 65.87 30.49 14.45
C GLY A 67 65.73 32.00 14.22
N GLU A 68 64.55 32.44 13.76
CA GLU A 68 64.21 33.86 13.55
C GLU A 68 63.76 34.56 14.85
N LEU A 69 63.53 33.80 15.92
CA LEU A 69 63.08 34.32 17.21
C LEU A 69 64.29 34.63 18.11
N LEU A 70 64.44 35.89 18.48
CA LEU A 70 65.43 36.37 19.44
C LEU A 70 64.74 36.64 20.77
N THR A 71 65.07 35.87 21.80
CA THR A 71 64.55 36.08 23.16
C THR A 71 65.63 36.72 24.03
N VAL A 72 65.38 37.93 24.53
CA VAL A 72 66.28 38.63 25.46
C VAL A 72 65.74 38.55 26.87
N THR A 73 66.62 38.20 27.81
CA THR A 73 66.39 38.37 29.24
C THR A 73 67.00 39.69 29.68
N GLN A 74 66.17 40.68 30.02
CA GLN A 74 66.65 41.96 30.53
C GLN A 74 67.10 41.84 31.99
N LYS A 75 67.93 42.77 32.49
CA LYS A 75 68.36 42.83 33.91
C LYS A 75 67.21 42.83 34.92
N ASN A 76 65.99 43.17 34.48
CA ASN A 76 64.78 43.19 35.29
C ASN A 76 64.05 41.83 35.33
N ASN A 77 64.66 40.74 34.81
CA ASN A 77 64.08 39.40 34.66
C ASN A 77 62.82 39.31 33.77
N VAL A 78 62.56 40.33 32.96
CA VAL A 78 61.50 40.30 31.94
C VAL A 78 62.06 39.64 30.68
N LEU A 79 61.35 38.63 30.18
CA LEU A 79 61.62 37.99 28.90
C LEU A 79 60.93 38.78 27.80
N ALA A 80 61.68 39.19 26.78
CA ALA A 80 61.17 39.87 25.61
C ALA A 80 61.55 39.10 24.34
N LYS A 81 60.61 38.96 23.40
CA LYS A 81 60.83 38.31 22.10
C LYS A 81 60.78 39.33 20.98
N ALA A 82 61.71 39.23 20.04
CA ALA A 82 61.59 39.89 18.75
C ALA A 82 61.78 38.85 17.65
N VAL A 83 60.99 38.96 16.59
CA VAL A 83 61.21 38.18 15.37
C VAL A 83 62.04 39.03 14.42
N VAL A 84 63.20 38.51 14.02
CA VAL A 84 64.10 39.17 13.05
C VAL A 84 64.40 38.16 11.94
N THR A 85 63.74 38.37 10.81
CA THR A 85 63.79 37.48 9.63
C THR A 85 64.99 37.72 8.72
N ASN A 86 65.66 38.87 8.84
CA ASN A 86 66.81 39.21 7.99
C ASN A 86 68.13 38.80 8.67
N GLU A 87 68.89 37.88 8.04
CA GLU A 87 70.17 37.37 8.56
C GLU A 87 71.20 38.48 8.82
N ALA A 88 71.26 39.51 7.97
CA ALA A 88 72.21 40.62 8.15
C ALA A 88 71.86 41.47 9.39
N ALA A 89 70.57 41.70 9.62
CA ALA A 89 70.07 42.43 10.79
C ALA A 89 70.25 41.61 12.09
N GLN A 90 70.08 40.29 11.99
CA GLN A 90 70.32 39.37 13.11
C GLN A 90 71.81 39.33 13.50
N GLN A 91 72.72 39.31 12.53
CA GLN A 91 74.17 39.40 12.79
C GLN A 91 74.56 40.76 13.39
N GLU A 92 73.95 41.86 12.94
CA GLU A 92 74.17 43.19 13.53
C GLU A 92 73.82 43.21 15.02
N ILE A 93 72.66 42.66 15.39
CA ILE A 93 72.23 42.53 16.79
C ILE A 93 73.16 41.61 17.57
N ILE A 94 73.45 40.41 17.07
CA ILE A 94 74.35 39.46 17.76
C ILE A 94 75.71 40.13 18.03
N SER A 95 76.23 40.90 17.07
CA SER A 95 77.49 41.65 17.23
C SER A 95 77.39 42.79 18.25
N ALA A 96 76.25 43.48 18.34
CA ALA A 96 76.01 44.54 19.33
C ALA A 96 75.96 43.97 20.75
N PHE A 97 75.25 42.84 20.96
CA PHE A 97 75.20 42.16 22.25
C PHE A 97 76.55 41.52 22.62
N ALA A 98 77.32 41.02 21.64
CA ALA A 98 78.67 40.52 21.87
C ALA A 98 79.67 41.62 22.28
N LYS A 99 79.60 42.82 21.68
CA LYS A 99 80.43 43.98 22.07
C LYS A 99 80.14 44.46 23.50
N SER A 100 78.90 44.31 23.95
CA SER A 100 78.45 44.64 25.31
C SER A 100 78.72 43.53 26.35
N ASN A 101 79.49 42.49 25.98
CA ASN A 101 79.90 41.36 26.84
C ASN A 101 78.73 40.51 27.39
N VAL A 102 77.61 40.42 26.66
CA VAL A 102 76.44 39.61 27.04
C VAL A 102 76.54 38.22 26.39
N PRO A 103 76.32 37.11 27.14
CA PRO A 103 76.35 35.76 26.59
C PRO A 103 75.19 35.52 25.60
N VAL A 104 75.53 34.95 24.43
CA VAL A 104 74.58 34.58 23.37
C VAL A 104 74.52 33.06 23.25
N GLU A 105 73.33 32.46 23.45
CA GLU A 105 73.10 31.01 23.34
C GLU A 105 72.18 30.66 22.16
N PHE A 106 72.55 29.66 21.37
CA PHE A 106 71.72 29.14 20.28
C PHE A 106 70.96 27.89 20.73
N ARG A 107 69.63 27.87 20.56
CA ARG A 107 68.78 26.71 20.86
C ARG A 107 68.16 26.12 19.59
N SER A 108 68.15 24.78 19.48
CA SER A 108 67.65 24.07 18.30
C SER A 108 66.17 23.68 18.42
N LEU A 109 65.38 24.00 17.39
CA LEU A 109 63.91 23.78 17.30
C LEU A 109 63.45 22.32 17.10
N ARG A 110 64.23 21.29 17.50
CA ARG A 110 63.81 19.89 17.28
C ARG A 110 62.94 19.39 18.44
N PRO A 111 61.65 19.06 18.23
CA PRO A 111 60.82 18.42 19.25
C PRO A 111 61.41 17.05 19.65
N GLY A 112 61.23 16.67 20.92
CA GLY A 112 61.80 15.43 21.46
C GLY A 112 61.28 14.18 20.75
N ARG A 113 62.17 13.20 20.49
CA ARG A 113 61.84 11.96 19.75
C ARG A 113 60.60 11.23 20.26
N LEU A 114 60.35 11.25 21.57
CA LEU A 114 59.18 10.61 22.19
C LEU A 114 57.86 11.31 21.79
N GLN A 115 57.86 12.65 21.75
CA GLN A 115 56.69 13.45 21.33
C GLN A 115 56.36 13.20 19.87
N THR A 116 57.38 13.07 19.01
CA THR A 116 57.18 12.70 17.60
C THR A 116 56.57 11.32 17.47
N VAL A 117 57.06 10.30 18.19
CA VAL A 117 56.52 8.93 18.07
C VAL A 117 55.07 8.84 18.56
N MET A 118 54.73 9.48 19.69
CA MET A 118 53.36 9.46 20.22
C MET A 118 52.36 10.17 19.30
N SER A 119 52.76 11.26 18.65
CA SER A 119 51.90 12.00 17.72
C SER A 119 51.51 11.17 16.50
N TRP A 120 52.40 10.29 16.02
CA TRP A 120 52.12 9.44 14.85
C TRP A 120 51.40 8.13 15.20
N MET A 121 51.54 7.60 16.42
CA MET A 121 50.88 6.35 16.82
C MET A 121 49.37 6.51 17.04
N LEU A 122 48.92 7.65 17.56
CA LEU A 122 47.53 7.84 17.94
C LEU A 122 46.55 7.84 16.75
N PRO A 123 46.84 8.51 15.61
CA PRO A 123 45.99 8.45 14.41
C PRO A 123 45.96 7.05 13.78
N LEU A 124 47.08 6.33 13.79
CA LEU A 124 47.14 4.98 13.21
C LEU A 124 46.26 3.98 13.98
N LEU A 125 46.26 4.07 15.32
CA LEU A 125 45.42 3.23 16.16
C LEU A 125 43.92 3.52 15.99
N THR A 126 43.54 4.78 15.81
CA THR A 126 42.14 5.15 15.57
C THR A 126 41.66 4.71 14.19
N PHE A 127 42.46 4.86 13.13
CA PHE A 127 42.14 4.31 11.82
C PHE A 127 41.99 2.78 11.84
N PHE A 128 42.86 2.07 12.59
CA PHE A 128 42.77 0.63 12.75
C PHE A 128 41.47 0.21 13.46
N ALA A 129 41.09 0.91 14.53
CA ALA A 129 39.85 0.63 15.26
C ALA A 129 38.59 0.85 14.39
N ILE A 130 38.55 1.94 13.61
CA ILE A 130 37.45 2.24 12.67
C ILE A 130 37.37 1.16 11.59
N GLY A 131 38.50 0.70 11.05
CA GLY A 131 38.55 -0.36 10.04
C GLY A 131 37.94 -1.68 10.54
N VAL A 132 38.23 -2.08 11.78
CA VAL A 132 37.68 -3.32 12.37
C VAL A 132 36.18 -3.21 12.63
N ILE A 133 35.69 -2.06 13.10
CA ILE A 133 34.24 -1.83 13.30
C ILE A 133 33.52 -1.81 11.96
N GLY A 134 34.06 -1.09 10.97
CA GLY A 134 33.51 -1.03 9.61
C GLY A 134 33.42 -2.40 8.95
N TRP A 135 34.46 -3.24 9.10
CA TRP A 135 34.45 -4.61 8.59
C TRP A 135 33.37 -5.47 9.27
N ARG A 136 33.17 -5.34 10.58
CA ARG A 136 32.10 -6.07 11.29
C ARG A 136 30.70 -5.61 10.90
N VAL A 137 30.48 -4.31 10.69
CA VAL A 137 29.20 -3.78 10.21
C VAL A 137 28.92 -4.25 8.78
N PHE A 138 29.91 -4.17 7.88
CA PHE A 138 29.78 -4.65 6.51
C PHE A 138 29.50 -6.16 6.44
N ALA A 139 30.20 -6.97 7.25
CA ALA A 139 29.93 -8.40 7.36
C ALA A 139 28.52 -8.70 7.91
N SER A 140 27.94 -7.81 8.72
CA SER A 140 26.57 -7.96 9.22
C SER A 140 25.49 -7.50 8.23
N MET A 141 25.82 -6.62 7.28
CA MET A 141 24.90 -6.20 6.21
C MET A 141 24.99 -7.08 4.95
N GLY A 142 26.09 -7.84 4.81
CA GLY A 142 26.31 -8.79 3.72
C GLY A 142 25.65 -10.15 3.95
N GLY A 143 24.39 -10.30 3.54
CA GLY A 143 23.99 -11.50 2.80
C GLY A 143 23.59 -12.78 3.55
N HIS A 144 22.90 -12.71 4.69
CA HIS A 144 22.10 -13.83 5.21
C HIS A 144 20.81 -13.36 5.90
N GLY A 145 20.10 -12.39 5.31
CA GLY A 145 18.69 -12.21 5.60
C GLY A 145 17.94 -13.47 5.13
N GLU A 146 17.43 -14.26 6.07
CA GLU A 146 16.55 -15.38 5.81
C GLU A 146 15.34 -14.83 5.05
N PHE A 147 15.28 -15.12 3.73
CA PHE A 147 14.08 -14.89 2.94
C PHE A 147 13.03 -15.78 3.59
N GLN A 148 12.10 -15.18 4.35
CA GLN A 148 10.97 -15.86 4.94
C GLN A 148 10.05 -16.33 3.81
N LEU A 149 10.47 -17.40 3.14
CA LEU A 149 9.55 -18.34 2.53
C LEU A 149 8.73 -18.87 3.70
N GLU A 150 7.42 -18.63 3.67
CA GLU A 150 6.52 -19.49 4.43
C GLU A 150 6.69 -20.90 3.84
N ASP A 151 7.63 -21.66 4.41
CA ASP A 151 7.63 -23.10 4.28
C ASP A 151 6.32 -23.52 4.97
N ALA A 152 5.27 -23.74 4.18
CA ALA A 152 4.15 -24.59 4.57
C ALA A 152 4.66 -26.04 4.68
N GLY A 153 5.69 -26.24 5.50
CA GLY A 153 6.15 -27.54 5.92
C GLY A 153 5.09 -28.12 6.82
N ALA A 154 4.23 -28.98 6.26
CA ALA A 154 3.40 -29.93 6.98
C ALA A 154 2.56 -29.37 8.16
N ALA A 155 2.29 -28.07 8.20
CA ALA A 155 1.29 -27.49 9.08
C ALA A 155 -0.03 -27.52 8.31
N THR A 156 -0.79 -28.59 8.58
CA THR A 156 -2.21 -28.86 8.26
C THR A 156 -3.08 -27.59 8.19
N GLN A 157 -3.02 -26.86 7.10
CA GLN A 157 -4.19 -26.18 6.57
C GLN A 157 -4.69 -27.04 5.41
N THR A 158 -5.62 -27.93 5.75
CA THR A 158 -6.33 -28.84 4.85
C THR A 158 -7.34 -28.05 4.00
N THR A 159 -6.94 -26.93 3.40
CA THR A 159 -7.80 -26.26 2.43
C THR A 159 -7.93 -27.18 1.23
N THR A 160 -9.12 -27.76 1.05
CA THR A 160 -9.44 -28.66 -0.05
C THR A 160 -10.32 -27.92 -1.05
N PHE A 161 -10.56 -28.51 -2.20
CA PHE A 161 -11.52 -27.94 -3.14
C PHE A 161 -12.96 -27.85 -2.60
N ASN A 162 -13.29 -28.52 -1.49
CA ASN A 162 -14.60 -28.38 -0.83
C ASN A 162 -14.74 -27.07 -0.04
N ASP A 163 -13.64 -26.35 0.16
CA ASP A 163 -13.60 -25.05 0.81
C ASP A 163 -13.63 -23.89 -0.22
N VAL A 164 -13.63 -24.22 -1.52
CA VAL A 164 -13.72 -23.27 -2.63
C VAL A 164 -15.05 -23.48 -3.36
N ALA A 165 -15.86 -22.43 -3.42
CA ALA A 165 -17.20 -22.46 -4.01
C ALA A 165 -17.42 -21.25 -4.94
N GLY A 166 -18.39 -21.36 -5.84
CA GLY A 166 -18.80 -20.26 -6.73
C GLY A 166 -17.84 -19.92 -7.87
N VAL A 167 -16.81 -20.74 -8.11
CA VAL A 167 -15.79 -20.56 -9.16
C VAL A 167 -15.50 -21.90 -9.88
N ASP A 168 -16.55 -22.61 -10.28
CA ASP A 168 -16.49 -23.98 -10.77
C ASP A 168 -15.65 -24.11 -12.05
N GLU A 169 -15.72 -23.14 -12.97
CA GLU A 169 -14.95 -23.13 -14.21
C GLU A 169 -13.45 -23.01 -13.92
N ALA A 170 -13.07 -22.00 -13.13
CA ALA A 170 -11.66 -21.78 -12.74
C ALA A 170 -11.11 -22.95 -11.92
N ARG A 171 -11.94 -23.56 -11.06
CA ARG A 171 -11.61 -24.78 -10.33
C ARG A 171 -11.36 -25.95 -11.26
N SER A 172 -12.23 -26.18 -12.25
CA SER A 172 -12.08 -27.28 -13.20
C SER A 172 -10.81 -27.14 -14.05
N GLU A 173 -10.55 -25.95 -14.58
CA GLU A 173 -9.37 -25.68 -15.43
C GLU A 173 -8.07 -25.81 -14.63
N LEU A 174 -8.05 -25.33 -13.39
CA LEU A 174 -6.89 -25.50 -12.51
C LEU A 174 -6.71 -26.96 -12.07
N ALA A 175 -7.80 -27.68 -11.81
CA ALA A 175 -7.75 -29.11 -11.44
C ALA A 175 -7.16 -29.96 -12.58
N GLU A 176 -7.58 -29.74 -13.83
CA GLU A 176 -7.01 -30.40 -15.02
C GLU A 176 -5.50 -30.15 -15.10
N THR A 177 -5.09 -28.90 -14.88
CA THR A 177 -3.68 -28.52 -15.00
C THR A 177 -2.81 -29.18 -13.93
N ILE A 178 -3.30 -29.24 -12.69
CA ILE A 178 -2.52 -29.81 -11.58
C ILE A 178 -2.62 -31.34 -11.57
N GLU A 179 -3.64 -31.96 -12.17
CA GLU A 179 -3.68 -33.42 -12.39
C GLU A 179 -2.44 -33.91 -13.18
N PHE A 180 -1.87 -33.06 -14.04
CA PHE A 180 -0.59 -33.33 -14.70
C PHE A 180 0.55 -33.61 -13.72
N LEU A 181 0.61 -32.89 -12.58
CA LEU A 181 1.63 -33.10 -11.55
C LEU A 181 1.46 -34.45 -10.84
N ARG A 182 0.24 -34.98 -10.79
CA ARG A 182 -0.06 -36.26 -10.15
C ARG A 182 0.24 -37.44 -11.07
N ASN A 183 -0.10 -37.34 -12.36
CA ASN A 183 0.03 -38.43 -13.34
C ASN A 183 0.76 -38.00 -14.63
N PRO A 184 2.03 -37.57 -14.58
CA PRO A 184 2.73 -37.02 -15.74
C PRO A 184 2.83 -37.99 -16.93
N GLU A 185 2.91 -39.31 -16.67
CA GLU A 185 2.98 -40.35 -17.70
C GLU A 185 1.71 -40.43 -18.56
N CYS A 186 0.53 -40.24 -17.96
CA CYS A 186 -0.74 -40.34 -18.66
C CYS A 186 -0.90 -39.20 -19.67
N PHE A 187 -0.56 -37.98 -19.28
CA PHE A 187 -0.64 -36.79 -20.12
C PHE A 187 0.52 -36.71 -21.13
N GLY A 188 1.68 -37.27 -20.81
CA GLY A 188 2.83 -37.36 -21.73
C GLY A 188 2.67 -38.37 -22.87
N ARG A 189 1.75 -39.35 -22.76
CA ARG A 189 1.58 -40.44 -23.74
C ARG A 189 1.32 -39.96 -25.17
N LEU A 190 0.63 -38.84 -25.35
CA LEU A 190 0.30 -38.25 -26.65
C LEU A 190 1.22 -37.06 -26.99
N GLY A 191 2.32 -36.86 -26.27
CA GLY A 191 3.22 -35.71 -26.44
C GLY A 191 2.71 -34.43 -25.77
N GLY A 192 1.70 -34.53 -24.91
CA GLY A 192 1.20 -33.42 -24.08
C GLY A 192 2.29 -32.92 -23.13
N ARG A 193 2.32 -31.61 -22.92
CA ARG A 193 3.29 -30.93 -22.05
C ARG A 193 2.56 -30.21 -20.93
N ALA A 194 3.11 -30.26 -19.72
CA ALA A 194 2.61 -29.45 -18.62
C ALA A 194 2.74 -27.96 -18.97
N PRO A 195 1.72 -27.13 -18.70
CA PRO A 195 1.91 -25.69 -18.74
C PRO A 195 2.91 -25.30 -17.65
N ARG A 196 3.75 -24.32 -17.97
CA ARG A 196 4.82 -23.87 -17.06
C ARG A 196 4.30 -22.86 -16.05
N GLY A 197 3.34 -22.05 -16.49
CA GLY A 197 2.84 -20.93 -15.72
C GLY A 197 1.35 -20.73 -15.90
N ILE A 198 0.65 -20.54 -14.79
CA ILE A 198 -0.77 -20.21 -14.76
C ILE A 198 -0.91 -18.82 -14.16
N LEU A 199 -1.59 -17.92 -14.86
CA LEU A 199 -1.95 -16.60 -14.36
C LEU A 199 -3.43 -16.61 -13.93
N LEU A 200 -3.69 -16.42 -12.64
CA LEU A 200 -5.02 -16.20 -12.09
C LEU A 200 -5.32 -14.71 -12.10
N SER A 201 -6.20 -14.26 -12.99
CA SER A 201 -6.61 -12.86 -13.11
C SER A 201 -8.03 -12.66 -12.55
N GLY A 202 -8.30 -11.56 -11.86
CA GLY A 202 -9.67 -11.24 -11.44
C GLY A 202 -9.73 -10.30 -10.24
N PRO A 203 -10.92 -9.81 -9.85
CA PRO A 203 -11.10 -8.86 -8.76
C PRO A 203 -10.50 -9.34 -7.42
N PRO A 204 -10.14 -8.43 -6.49
CA PRO A 204 -9.71 -8.82 -5.16
C PRO A 204 -10.82 -9.59 -4.42
N GLY A 205 -10.43 -10.46 -3.48
CA GLY A 205 -11.40 -11.18 -2.64
C GLY A 205 -12.12 -12.36 -3.30
N THR A 206 -11.82 -12.71 -4.56
CA THR A 206 -12.42 -13.87 -5.26
C THR A 206 -11.80 -15.23 -4.92
N GLY A 207 -10.85 -15.27 -3.97
CA GLY A 207 -10.26 -16.53 -3.51
C GLY A 207 -9.15 -17.10 -4.40
N LYS A 208 -8.47 -16.29 -5.22
CA LYS A 208 -7.34 -16.74 -6.08
C LYS A 208 -6.27 -17.53 -5.31
N THR A 209 -5.82 -16.99 -4.18
CA THR A 209 -4.81 -17.63 -3.31
C THR A 209 -5.35 -18.90 -2.64
N LEU A 210 -6.64 -18.90 -2.27
CA LEU A 210 -7.31 -20.08 -1.70
C LEU A 210 -7.44 -21.19 -2.75
N LEU A 211 -7.82 -20.84 -3.99
CA LEU A 211 -7.96 -21.75 -5.11
C LEU A 211 -6.61 -22.41 -5.46
N ALA A 212 -5.54 -21.63 -5.58
CA ALA A 212 -4.20 -22.15 -5.84
C ALA A 212 -3.72 -23.13 -4.75
N ARG A 213 -3.97 -22.78 -3.48
CA ARG A 213 -3.62 -23.63 -2.32
C ARG A 213 -4.44 -24.93 -2.29
N ALA A 214 -5.75 -24.84 -2.52
CA ALA A 214 -6.64 -26.00 -2.59
C ALA A 214 -6.23 -26.97 -3.69
N ALA A 215 -5.84 -26.43 -4.85
CA ALA A 215 -5.45 -27.24 -5.99
C ALA A 215 -4.10 -27.96 -5.77
N ALA A 216 -3.11 -27.29 -5.14
CA ALA A 216 -1.86 -27.94 -4.75
C ALA A 216 -2.07 -29.06 -3.71
N ASN A 217 -2.95 -28.84 -2.74
CA ASN A 217 -3.32 -29.84 -1.73
C ASN A 217 -4.03 -31.06 -2.34
N GLU A 218 -4.92 -30.85 -3.33
CA GLU A 218 -5.61 -31.94 -4.03
C GLU A 218 -4.62 -32.85 -4.78
N ALA A 219 -3.60 -32.25 -5.40
CA ALA A 219 -2.53 -33.00 -6.06
C ALA A 219 -1.46 -33.55 -5.12
N LYS A 220 -1.55 -33.23 -3.81
CA LYS A 220 -0.62 -33.69 -2.76
C LYS A 220 0.84 -33.31 -3.03
N VAL A 221 1.05 -32.11 -3.57
CA VAL A 221 2.37 -31.54 -3.86
C VAL A 221 2.68 -30.38 -2.90
N PRO A 222 3.96 -30.12 -2.55
CA PRO A 222 4.33 -28.96 -1.74
C PRO A 222 3.91 -27.64 -2.41
N PHE A 223 3.45 -26.69 -1.59
CA PHE A 223 3.04 -25.36 -2.02
C PHE A 223 3.99 -24.30 -1.44
N LEU A 224 4.73 -23.61 -2.30
CA LEU A 224 5.62 -22.51 -1.96
C LEU A 224 4.92 -21.19 -2.26
N SER A 225 4.62 -20.37 -1.25
CA SER A 225 3.93 -19.09 -1.42
C SER A 225 4.87 -17.91 -1.20
N VAL A 226 4.84 -16.93 -2.10
CA VAL A 226 5.55 -15.65 -1.97
C VAL A 226 4.67 -14.51 -2.47
N SER A 227 4.76 -13.34 -1.84
CA SER A 227 4.14 -12.11 -2.38
C SER A 227 5.08 -11.42 -3.35
N GLY A 228 4.57 -10.92 -4.47
CA GLY A 228 5.29 -10.15 -5.48
C GLY A 228 5.91 -8.88 -4.89
N SER A 229 5.27 -8.28 -3.89
CA SER A 229 5.81 -7.13 -3.15
C SER A 229 7.10 -7.45 -2.38
N SER A 230 7.29 -8.71 -1.96
CA SER A 230 8.50 -9.15 -1.22
C SER A 230 9.78 -9.09 -2.06
N PHE A 231 9.66 -8.91 -3.38
CA PHE A 231 10.79 -8.76 -4.28
C PHE A 231 11.16 -7.29 -4.56
N GLN A 232 10.32 -6.34 -4.14
CA GLN A 232 10.63 -4.91 -4.22
C GLN A 232 11.44 -4.48 -2.99
N GLU A 233 12.67 -4.01 -3.19
CA GLU A 233 13.48 -3.44 -2.10
C GLU A 233 14.24 -2.19 -2.53
N LYS A 234 14.78 -1.46 -1.53
CA LYS A 234 15.57 -0.24 -1.74
C LYS A 234 16.97 -0.51 -2.29
N PHE A 235 17.44 -1.75 -2.24
CA PHE A 235 18.80 -2.12 -2.61
C PHE A 235 18.83 -2.91 -3.91
N ALA A 236 19.59 -2.38 -4.86
CA ALA A 236 19.73 -2.95 -6.19
C ALA A 236 20.19 -4.42 -6.16
N GLY A 237 19.50 -5.29 -6.91
CA GLY A 237 19.88 -6.68 -7.14
C GLY A 237 19.45 -7.69 -6.07
N LEU A 238 18.86 -7.25 -4.94
CA LEU A 238 18.33 -8.18 -3.93
C LEU A 238 17.10 -8.94 -4.43
N GLY A 239 16.23 -8.28 -5.20
CA GLY A 239 15.04 -8.90 -5.81
C GLY A 239 15.42 -10.08 -6.72
N ALA A 240 16.34 -9.85 -7.66
CA ALA A 240 16.85 -10.90 -8.55
C ALA A 240 17.50 -12.08 -7.79
N ALA A 241 18.24 -11.81 -6.70
CA ALA A 241 18.82 -12.87 -5.88
C ALA A 241 17.75 -13.72 -5.15
N ARG A 242 16.65 -13.10 -4.70
CA ARG A 242 15.50 -13.81 -4.09
C ARG A 242 14.79 -14.71 -5.09
N VAL A 243 14.56 -14.21 -6.31
CA VAL A 243 13.99 -15.01 -7.41
C VAL A 243 14.83 -16.27 -7.63
N ARG A 244 16.16 -16.14 -7.76
CA ARG A 244 17.05 -17.32 -7.90
C ARG A 244 16.94 -18.30 -6.73
N ARG A 245 16.84 -17.80 -5.49
CA ARG A 245 16.70 -18.64 -4.29
C ARG A 245 15.36 -19.37 -4.25
N LEU A 246 14.26 -18.70 -4.60
CA LEU A 246 12.94 -19.30 -4.72
C LEU A 246 12.97 -20.47 -5.70
N PHE A 247 13.49 -20.25 -6.90
CA PHE A 247 13.57 -21.27 -7.95
C PHE A 247 14.58 -22.39 -7.62
N ALA A 248 15.68 -22.09 -6.93
CA ALA A 248 16.59 -23.11 -6.42
C ALA A 248 15.93 -23.99 -5.33
N ARG A 249 15.04 -23.44 -4.50
CA ARG A 249 14.28 -24.19 -3.49
C ARG A 249 13.19 -25.03 -4.15
N ALA A 250 12.44 -24.47 -5.10
CA ALA A 250 11.42 -25.20 -5.86
C ALA A 250 12.01 -26.44 -6.55
N ARG A 251 13.17 -26.31 -7.21
CA ARG A 251 13.89 -27.45 -7.81
C ARG A 251 14.22 -28.58 -6.83
N LYS A 252 14.48 -28.27 -5.56
CA LYS A 252 14.77 -29.27 -4.52
C LYS A 252 13.52 -29.96 -3.99
N LEU A 253 12.35 -29.32 -4.11
CA LEU A 253 11.06 -29.80 -3.61
C LEU A 253 10.18 -30.39 -4.72
N SER A 254 10.69 -30.48 -5.96
CA SER A 254 9.96 -31.01 -7.10
C SER A 254 9.47 -32.45 -6.86
N PRO A 255 8.23 -32.80 -7.25
CA PRO A 255 7.24 -31.94 -7.90
C PRO A 255 6.58 -30.97 -6.91
N CYS A 256 6.47 -29.69 -7.25
CA CYS A 256 5.88 -28.66 -6.38
C CYS A 256 5.17 -27.53 -7.14
N VAL A 257 4.33 -26.78 -6.43
CA VAL A 257 3.69 -25.56 -6.92
C VAL A 257 4.35 -24.33 -6.30
N VAL A 258 4.74 -23.36 -7.13
CA VAL A 258 5.22 -22.04 -6.70
C VAL A 258 4.12 -21.02 -6.95
N PHE A 259 3.60 -20.40 -5.90
CA PHE A 259 2.59 -19.36 -5.97
C PHE A 259 3.19 -17.97 -5.73
N ILE A 260 2.98 -17.05 -6.67
CA ILE A 260 3.40 -15.65 -6.60
C ILE A 260 2.15 -14.77 -6.55
N ASP A 261 1.81 -14.27 -5.36
CA ASP A 261 0.68 -13.33 -5.22
C ASP A 261 1.06 -11.93 -5.71
N GLU A 262 0.11 -11.12 -6.17
CA GLU A 262 0.33 -9.74 -6.62
C GLU A 262 1.52 -9.59 -7.60
N ILE A 263 1.53 -10.40 -8.67
CA ILE A 263 2.62 -10.37 -9.66
C ILE A 263 2.73 -9.01 -10.38
N ASP A 264 1.68 -8.20 -10.35
CA ASP A 264 1.68 -6.82 -10.85
C ASP A 264 2.66 -5.90 -10.10
N ALA A 265 3.04 -6.25 -8.88
CA ALA A 265 4.16 -5.61 -8.19
C ALA A 265 5.49 -5.78 -8.94
N LEU A 266 5.69 -6.87 -9.68
CA LEU A 266 6.91 -7.13 -10.45
C LEU A 266 6.75 -6.90 -11.94
N GLY A 267 5.55 -7.15 -12.45
CA GLY A 267 5.27 -7.29 -13.87
C GLY A 267 4.70 -6.05 -14.54
N ARG A 268 4.70 -4.88 -13.91
CA ARG A 268 4.08 -3.68 -14.49
C ARG A 268 4.78 -3.26 -15.79
N ARG A 269 3.99 -2.94 -16.83
CA ARG A 269 4.49 -2.42 -18.12
C ARG A 269 5.38 -1.20 -17.90
N ARG A 270 6.49 -1.18 -18.64
CA ARG A 270 7.47 -0.10 -18.66
C ARG A 270 6.79 1.25 -18.89
N GLY A 271 6.87 2.16 -17.93
CA GLY A 271 6.62 3.58 -18.15
C GLY A 271 7.86 4.21 -18.78
N ARG A 272 7.70 5.24 -19.63
CA ARG A 272 8.80 6.01 -20.24
C ARG A 272 9.58 6.89 -19.24
N SER A 273 9.62 6.51 -17.97
CA SER A 273 10.28 7.27 -16.91
C SER A 273 11.59 6.59 -16.54
N ALA A 274 12.70 7.25 -16.85
CA ALA A 274 14.07 6.82 -16.55
C ALA A 274 14.42 6.98 -15.07
N ASP A 275 13.59 6.45 -14.17
CA ASP A 275 13.83 6.49 -12.74
C ASP A 275 14.64 5.26 -12.30
N SER A 276 15.64 5.47 -11.45
CA SER A 276 16.55 4.43 -10.96
C SER A 276 15.84 3.33 -10.17
N ALA A 277 14.67 3.61 -9.58
CA ALA A 277 13.81 2.61 -8.94
C ALA A 277 13.16 1.64 -9.94
N SER A 278 12.86 2.09 -11.17
CA SER A 278 12.30 1.24 -12.23
C SER A 278 13.33 0.23 -12.74
N ALA A 279 14.62 0.58 -12.72
CA ALA A 279 15.68 -0.29 -13.22
C ALA A 279 15.86 -1.58 -12.39
N ASP A 280 15.64 -1.52 -11.08
CA ASP A 280 15.78 -2.68 -10.20
C ASP A 280 14.58 -3.63 -10.29
N GLN A 281 13.38 -3.06 -10.48
CA GLN A 281 12.18 -3.80 -10.81
C GLN A 281 12.36 -4.55 -12.15
N ASP A 282 12.88 -3.87 -13.17
CA ASP A 282 13.16 -4.47 -14.48
C ASP A 282 14.18 -5.61 -14.38
N GLN A 283 15.24 -5.45 -13.58
CA GLN A 283 16.23 -6.50 -13.37
C GLN A 283 15.59 -7.74 -12.71
N THR A 284 14.74 -7.52 -11.71
CA THR A 284 14.06 -8.60 -10.98
C THR A 284 13.06 -9.33 -11.87
N LEU A 285 12.28 -8.59 -12.67
CA LEU A 285 11.36 -9.14 -13.66
C LEU A 285 12.11 -9.99 -14.70
N ASN A 286 13.19 -9.45 -15.28
CA ASN A 286 13.99 -10.21 -16.25
C ASN A 286 14.58 -11.49 -15.64
N GLN A 287 15.00 -11.45 -14.37
CA GLN A 287 15.46 -12.66 -13.69
C GLN A 287 14.34 -13.70 -13.53
N LEU A 288 13.12 -13.28 -13.23
CA LEU A 288 11.95 -14.18 -13.17
C LEU A 288 11.72 -14.83 -14.54
N LEU A 289 11.75 -14.04 -15.62
CA LEU A 289 11.61 -14.54 -16.99
C LEU A 289 12.70 -15.57 -17.35
N VAL A 290 13.95 -15.31 -16.96
CA VAL A 290 15.07 -16.24 -17.20
C VAL A 290 14.90 -17.55 -16.43
N GLU A 291 14.44 -17.51 -15.17
CA GLU A 291 14.17 -18.75 -14.42
C GLU A 291 12.97 -19.52 -15.01
N MET A 292 11.93 -18.84 -15.48
CA MET A 292 10.77 -19.47 -16.13
C MET A 292 11.14 -20.13 -17.47
N ASP A 293 11.94 -19.45 -18.30
CA ASP A 293 12.43 -20.00 -19.56
C ASP A 293 13.44 -21.14 -19.31
N GLY A 294 14.21 -21.04 -18.22
CA GLY A 294 15.29 -21.96 -17.84
C GLY A 294 14.86 -23.34 -17.34
N PHE A 295 13.57 -23.57 -17.09
CA PHE A 295 13.08 -24.90 -16.72
C PHE A 295 13.17 -25.90 -17.88
N ALA A 296 13.61 -27.13 -17.60
CA ALA A 296 13.34 -28.24 -18.49
C ALA A 296 11.87 -28.66 -18.32
N GLN A 297 11.21 -29.15 -19.37
CA GLN A 297 9.79 -29.58 -19.33
C GLN A 297 9.51 -30.72 -18.32
N LEU A 298 10.56 -31.32 -17.76
CA LEU A 298 10.51 -32.49 -16.88
C LEU A 298 10.77 -32.15 -15.40
N ASP A 299 11.00 -30.88 -15.06
CA ASP A 299 11.38 -30.50 -13.69
C ASP A 299 10.22 -30.52 -12.69
N GLY A 300 8.98 -30.85 -13.11
CA GLY A 300 7.84 -31.06 -12.20
C GLY A 300 7.42 -29.83 -11.38
N VAL A 301 7.84 -28.63 -11.79
CA VAL A 301 7.50 -27.36 -11.12
C VAL A 301 6.47 -26.60 -11.95
N VAL A 302 5.36 -26.22 -11.33
CA VAL A 302 4.33 -25.34 -11.91
C VAL A 302 4.33 -24.02 -11.16
N VAL A 303 4.39 -22.91 -11.90
CA VAL A 303 4.31 -21.56 -11.32
C VAL A 303 2.89 -21.05 -11.48
N ILE A 304 2.25 -20.64 -10.39
CA ILE A 304 0.95 -19.98 -10.40
C ILE A 304 1.17 -18.53 -9.93
N ALA A 305 0.62 -17.56 -10.64
CA ALA A 305 0.66 -16.17 -10.23
C ALA A 305 -0.75 -15.58 -10.15
N SER A 306 -1.01 -14.67 -9.22
CA SER A 306 -2.27 -13.93 -9.16
C SER A 306 -2.07 -12.44 -9.42
N THR A 307 -3.06 -11.84 -10.09
CA THR A 307 -3.14 -10.40 -10.31
C THR A 307 -4.58 -9.91 -10.22
N ASN A 308 -4.76 -8.69 -9.72
CA ASN A 308 -6.03 -7.98 -9.81
C ASN A 308 -6.11 -7.10 -11.07
N ARG A 309 -4.99 -6.92 -11.77
CA ARG A 309 -4.84 -5.98 -12.89
C ARG A 309 -4.04 -6.62 -14.03
N PRO A 310 -4.64 -7.52 -14.81
CA PRO A 310 -3.95 -8.13 -15.95
C PRO A 310 -3.58 -7.10 -17.04
N ASP A 311 -4.31 -5.99 -17.12
CA ASP A 311 -4.14 -4.92 -18.12
C ASP A 311 -2.78 -4.19 -18.02
N ILE A 312 -2.23 -4.08 -16.80
CA ILE A 312 -0.94 -3.42 -16.57
C ILE A 312 0.26 -4.34 -16.66
N LEU A 313 0.07 -5.65 -16.86
CA LEU A 313 1.17 -6.61 -16.92
C LEU A 313 1.94 -6.52 -18.24
N ASP A 314 3.26 -6.70 -18.16
CA ASP A 314 4.15 -6.81 -19.31
C ASP A 314 3.75 -8.05 -20.11
N SER A 315 3.48 -7.82 -21.40
CA SER A 315 3.19 -8.88 -22.38
C SER A 315 4.25 -9.99 -22.42
N ALA A 316 5.48 -9.72 -21.96
CA ALA A 316 6.53 -10.70 -21.86
C ALA A 316 6.18 -11.83 -20.87
N LEU A 317 5.41 -11.57 -19.81
CA LEU A 317 4.99 -12.58 -18.83
C LEU A 317 3.97 -13.56 -19.41
N THR A 318 3.03 -13.07 -20.21
CA THR A 318 1.94 -13.86 -20.80
C THR A 318 2.30 -14.54 -22.13
N ARG A 319 3.58 -14.57 -22.50
CA ARG A 319 4.03 -15.27 -23.72
C ARG A 319 4.03 -16.77 -23.52
N PRO A 320 3.75 -17.56 -24.58
CA PRO A 320 3.86 -19.01 -24.54
C PRO A 320 5.23 -19.47 -24.00
N GLY A 321 5.21 -20.41 -23.05
CA GLY A 321 6.41 -20.90 -22.34
C GLY A 321 6.65 -20.23 -20.98
N ARG A 322 5.88 -19.19 -20.62
CA ARG A 322 5.91 -18.53 -19.31
C ARG A 322 4.56 -18.73 -18.62
N PHE A 323 3.74 -17.68 -18.50
CA PHE A 323 2.33 -17.82 -18.14
C PHE A 323 1.52 -18.14 -19.39
N ASP A 324 1.55 -19.41 -19.77
CA ASP A 324 0.91 -19.93 -20.99
C ASP A 324 -0.58 -20.24 -20.80
N ARG A 325 -1.06 -20.28 -19.55
CA ARG A 325 -2.48 -20.36 -19.21
C ARG A 325 -2.89 -19.13 -18.43
N GLU A 326 -3.99 -18.50 -18.85
CA GLU A 326 -4.64 -17.43 -18.09
C GLU A 326 -6.05 -17.90 -17.71
N ILE A 327 -6.31 -17.96 -16.41
CA ILE A 327 -7.60 -18.37 -15.85
C ILE A 327 -8.20 -17.15 -15.16
N THR A 328 -9.35 -16.69 -15.64
CA THR A 328 -10.04 -15.56 -15.03
C THR A 328 -10.96 -16.04 -13.90
N VAL A 329 -10.74 -15.55 -12.69
CA VAL A 329 -11.56 -15.80 -11.51
C VAL A 329 -12.50 -14.62 -11.30
N ASN A 330 -13.70 -14.73 -11.86
CA ASN A 330 -14.74 -13.70 -11.79
C ASN A 330 -15.45 -13.69 -10.43
N LEU A 331 -16.27 -12.65 -10.19
CA LEU A 331 -17.21 -12.64 -9.08
C LEU A 331 -18.27 -13.74 -9.28
N ALA A 332 -18.69 -14.35 -8.18
CA ALA A 332 -19.70 -15.40 -8.21
C ALA A 332 -21.09 -14.83 -8.54
N ASP A 333 -21.88 -15.62 -9.26
CA ASP A 333 -23.30 -15.37 -9.50
C ASP A 333 -24.12 -15.61 -8.22
N ALA A 334 -25.42 -15.31 -8.24
CA ALA A 334 -26.29 -15.52 -7.07
C ALA A 334 -26.20 -16.94 -6.48
N ARG A 335 -26.11 -17.97 -7.33
CA ARG A 335 -25.98 -19.37 -6.89
C ARG A 335 -24.60 -19.64 -6.27
N GLY A 336 -23.53 -19.15 -6.90
CA GLY A 336 -22.18 -19.27 -6.38
C GLY A 336 -21.99 -18.52 -5.07
N ARG A 337 -22.61 -17.33 -4.90
CA ARG A 337 -22.64 -16.60 -3.63
C ARG A 337 -23.34 -17.40 -2.54
N GLU A 338 -24.46 -18.06 -2.85
CA GLU A 338 -25.13 -18.96 -1.90
C GLU A 338 -24.22 -20.11 -1.48
N GLN A 339 -23.50 -20.74 -2.41
CA GLN A 339 -22.54 -21.81 -2.08
C GLN A 339 -21.37 -21.30 -1.21
N ILE A 340 -20.85 -20.10 -1.50
CA ILE A 340 -19.81 -19.45 -0.69
C ILE A 340 -20.32 -19.19 0.72
N LEU A 341 -21.55 -18.66 0.85
CA LEU A 341 -22.21 -18.46 2.14
C LEU A 341 -22.37 -19.78 2.89
N GLN A 342 -22.73 -20.88 2.22
CA GLN A 342 -22.81 -22.20 2.84
C GLN A 342 -21.47 -22.66 3.42
N VAL A 343 -20.35 -22.41 2.73
CA VAL A 343 -19.00 -22.74 3.25
C VAL A 343 -18.69 -21.93 4.51
N HIS A 344 -18.93 -20.62 4.48
CA HIS A 344 -18.65 -19.72 5.61
C HIS A 344 -19.66 -19.83 6.76
N ALA A 345 -20.85 -20.39 6.51
CA ALA A 345 -21.88 -20.64 7.51
C ALA A 345 -21.60 -21.89 8.37
N ARG A 346 -20.84 -22.88 7.86
CA ARG A 346 -20.54 -24.14 8.58
C ARG A 346 -20.05 -23.97 10.03
N PRO A 347 -19.14 -23.03 10.36
CA PRO A 347 -18.68 -22.84 11.74
C PRO A 347 -19.62 -21.98 12.60
N LEU A 348 -20.72 -21.43 12.06
CA LEU A 348 -21.57 -20.46 12.73
C LEU A 348 -22.89 -21.08 13.22
N THR A 349 -23.40 -20.59 14.35
CA THR A 349 -24.76 -20.92 14.82
C THR A 349 -25.75 -19.97 14.18
N LEU A 350 -26.52 -20.46 13.20
CA LEU A 350 -27.56 -19.71 12.50
C LEU A 350 -28.95 -20.04 13.06
N GLU A 351 -29.86 -19.07 12.99
CA GLU A 351 -31.28 -19.28 13.28
C GLU A 351 -31.90 -20.32 12.34
N GLU A 352 -32.78 -21.18 12.86
CA GLU A 352 -33.49 -22.17 12.03
C GLU A 352 -34.32 -21.46 10.95
N GLY A 353 -34.14 -21.87 9.69
CA GLY A 353 -34.87 -21.29 8.56
C GLY A 353 -34.26 -20.02 7.95
N LEU A 354 -33.05 -19.62 8.36
CA LEU A 354 -32.35 -18.50 7.71
C LEU A 354 -32.01 -18.83 6.24
N ASP A 355 -32.69 -18.17 5.30
CA ASP A 355 -32.49 -18.36 3.85
C ASP A 355 -31.18 -17.70 3.37
N LEU A 356 -30.13 -18.50 3.13
CA LEU A 356 -28.87 -18.04 2.55
C LEU A 356 -29.03 -17.53 1.11
N GLY A 357 -30.05 -18.01 0.38
CA GLY A 357 -30.37 -17.53 -0.96
C GLY A 357 -30.88 -16.09 -0.94
N TRP A 358 -31.64 -15.70 0.09
CA TRP A 358 -32.04 -14.31 0.32
C TRP A 358 -30.82 -13.41 0.58
N ILE A 359 -29.86 -13.87 1.38
CA ILE A 359 -28.60 -13.14 1.60
C ILE A 359 -27.86 -12.96 0.27
N ALA A 360 -27.71 -14.04 -0.51
CA ALA A 360 -27.00 -14.03 -1.79
C ALA A 360 -27.62 -13.06 -2.83
N ARG A 361 -28.96 -12.98 -2.88
CA ARG A 361 -29.69 -12.01 -3.72
C ARG A 361 -29.47 -10.57 -3.25
N GLY A 362 -29.38 -10.36 -1.94
CA GLY A 362 -29.15 -9.05 -1.34
C GLY A 362 -27.70 -8.54 -1.36
N THR A 363 -26.77 -9.32 -1.90
CA THR A 363 -25.34 -8.97 -1.96
C THR A 363 -24.79 -9.03 -3.40
N PRO A 364 -25.43 -8.36 -4.39
CA PRO A 364 -24.92 -8.37 -5.76
C PRO A 364 -23.55 -7.71 -5.83
N GLY A 365 -22.62 -8.34 -6.55
CA GLY A 365 -21.25 -7.86 -6.72
C GLY A 365 -20.31 -8.10 -5.53
N PHE A 366 -20.76 -8.72 -4.44
CA PHE A 366 -19.89 -9.09 -3.33
C PHE A 366 -18.90 -10.16 -3.76
N SER A 367 -17.63 -9.99 -3.39
CA SER A 367 -16.62 -11.03 -3.50
C SER A 367 -16.80 -12.09 -2.41
N GLY A 368 -16.12 -13.23 -2.53
CA GLY A 368 -16.15 -14.26 -1.49
C GLY A 368 -15.64 -13.76 -0.13
N ALA A 369 -14.63 -12.89 -0.15
CA ALA A 369 -14.13 -12.21 1.04
C ALA A 369 -15.18 -11.27 1.66
N ASP A 370 -15.95 -10.56 0.84
CA ASP A 370 -17.02 -9.66 1.34
C ASP A 370 -18.16 -10.46 1.97
N LEU A 371 -18.52 -11.61 1.41
CA LEU A 371 -19.53 -12.52 1.98
C LEU A 371 -19.06 -13.14 3.30
N ALA A 372 -17.78 -13.53 3.39
CA ALA A 372 -17.19 -13.98 4.64
C ALA A 372 -17.22 -12.87 5.70
N ASN A 373 -16.89 -11.64 5.31
CA ASN A 373 -16.94 -10.48 6.20
C ASN A 373 -18.38 -10.16 6.63
N LEU A 374 -19.37 -10.29 5.75
CA LEU A 374 -20.79 -10.09 6.06
C LEU A 374 -21.26 -11.02 7.17
N LEU A 375 -21.00 -12.33 7.05
CA LEU A 375 -21.38 -13.30 8.07
C LEU A 375 -20.62 -13.08 9.39
N ASN A 376 -19.34 -12.69 9.31
CA ASN A 376 -18.55 -12.36 10.49
C ASN A 376 -19.13 -11.13 11.23
N GLU A 377 -19.47 -10.07 10.50
CA GLU A 377 -20.09 -8.86 11.06
C GLU A 377 -21.48 -9.15 11.64
N ALA A 378 -22.27 -10.00 11.00
CA ALA A 378 -23.55 -10.47 11.53
C ALA A 378 -23.37 -11.26 12.84
N THR A 379 -22.32 -12.08 12.91
CA THR A 379 -21.97 -12.83 14.13
C THR A 379 -21.55 -11.90 15.26
N ILE A 380 -20.73 -10.89 14.96
CA ILE A 380 -20.32 -9.88 15.95
C ILE A 380 -21.53 -9.10 16.47
N ALA A 381 -22.47 -8.74 15.58
CA ALA A 381 -23.70 -8.06 15.95
C ALA A 381 -24.57 -8.93 16.88
N ALA A 382 -24.78 -10.20 16.52
CA ALA A 382 -25.50 -11.18 17.34
C ALA A 382 -24.86 -11.34 18.73
N THR A 383 -23.53 -11.46 18.76
CA THR A 383 -22.76 -11.60 20.01
C THR A 383 -22.90 -10.36 20.89
N ARG A 384 -22.88 -9.15 20.31
CA ARG A 384 -23.02 -7.89 21.06
C ARG A 384 -24.37 -7.79 21.76
N GLU A 385 -25.41 -8.37 21.16
CA GLU A 385 -26.77 -8.39 21.70
C GLU A 385 -27.03 -9.60 22.61
N ASN A 386 -26.02 -10.44 22.85
CA ASN A 386 -26.13 -11.71 23.58
C ASN A 386 -27.20 -12.65 22.99
N ALA A 387 -27.35 -12.66 21.67
CA ALA A 387 -28.23 -13.59 20.98
C ALA A 387 -27.59 -14.99 20.87
N ASP A 388 -28.41 -16.04 20.96
CA ASP A 388 -27.93 -17.44 20.87
C ASP A 388 -27.57 -17.88 19.43
N ALA A 389 -28.12 -17.19 18.42
CA ALA A 389 -27.91 -17.50 17.01
C ALA A 389 -27.93 -16.24 16.14
N VAL A 390 -27.30 -16.32 14.96
CA VAL A 390 -27.35 -15.26 13.95
C VAL A 390 -28.70 -15.29 13.24
N SER A 391 -29.49 -14.24 13.45
CA SER A 391 -30.81 -14.04 12.84
C SER A 391 -30.73 -13.18 11.57
N ARG A 392 -31.85 -13.10 10.85
CA ARG A 392 -32.01 -12.21 9.69
C ARG A 392 -31.67 -10.75 10.02
N ARG A 393 -32.12 -10.25 11.18
CA ARG A 393 -31.87 -8.86 11.62
C ARG A 393 -30.38 -8.56 11.73
N HIS A 394 -29.58 -9.51 12.22
CA HIS A 394 -28.12 -9.33 12.34
C HIS A 394 -27.43 -9.28 10.96
N VAL A 395 -27.91 -10.07 10.00
CA VAL A 395 -27.41 -10.04 8.62
C VAL A 395 -27.78 -8.74 7.91
N GLU A 396 -29.01 -8.26 8.07
CA GLU A 396 -29.45 -6.96 7.52
C GLU A 396 -28.60 -5.82 8.10
N TYR A 397 -28.41 -5.81 9.42
CA TYR A 397 -27.54 -4.83 10.09
C TYR A 397 -26.10 -4.86 9.54
N ALA A 398 -25.52 -6.06 9.40
CA ALA A 398 -24.16 -6.22 8.88
C ALA A 398 -24.05 -5.77 7.40
N ARG A 399 -25.06 -6.09 6.58
CA ARG A 399 -25.13 -5.66 5.19
C ARG A 399 -25.17 -4.14 5.08
N ASP A 400 -26.03 -3.49 5.86
CA ASP A 400 -26.12 -2.03 5.90
C ASP A 400 -24.80 -1.41 6.34
N LYS A 401 -24.18 -1.98 7.39
CA LYS A 401 -22.88 -1.51 7.89
C LYS A 401 -21.78 -1.60 6.83
N ILE A 402 -21.75 -2.67 6.03
CA ILE A 402 -20.76 -2.85 4.96
C ILE A 402 -21.03 -1.91 3.78
N LEU A 403 -22.28 -1.80 3.33
CA LEU A 403 -22.65 -1.00 2.16
C LEU A 403 -22.62 0.51 2.43
N MET A 404 -23.07 0.94 3.61
CA MET A 404 -23.37 2.34 3.92
C MET A 404 -22.48 2.91 5.03
N GLY A 405 -21.77 2.04 5.74
CA GLY A 405 -20.98 2.40 6.92
C GLY A 405 -21.78 2.31 8.22
N VAL A 406 -21.09 2.60 9.32
CA VAL A 406 -21.66 2.53 10.67
C VAL A 406 -22.69 3.64 10.86
N GLU A 407 -23.79 3.30 11.51
CA GLU A 407 -24.81 4.25 11.96
C GLU A 407 -24.24 5.22 12.99
N ARG A 408 -24.51 6.51 12.82
CA ARG A 408 -23.96 7.56 13.69
C ARG A 408 -24.79 7.71 14.96
N GLN A 409 -24.60 6.80 15.91
CA GLN A 409 -25.27 6.86 17.21
C GLN A 409 -24.97 8.17 17.95
N GLY A 410 -26.02 8.88 18.36
CA GLY A 410 -25.92 10.17 19.07
C GLY A 410 -25.83 11.41 18.17
N PHE A 411 -25.89 11.26 16.84
CA PHE A 411 -26.07 12.40 15.94
C PHE A 411 -27.52 12.87 16.02
N MET A 412 -27.76 14.03 16.64
CA MET A 412 -29.06 14.70 16.62
C MET A 412 -29.10 15.62 15.41
N MET A 413 -29.99 15.29 14.48
CA MET A 413 -30.32 16.10 13.31
C MET A 413 -31.52 16.97 13.66
N ASP A 414 -31.52 18.21 13.19
CA ASP A 414 -32.65 19.11 13.42
C ASP A 414 -33.92 18.55 12.75
N ASP A 415 -35.10 18.79 13.33
CA ASP A 415 -36.33 18.20 12.81
C ASP A 415 -36.66 18.70 11.40
N ASP A 416 -36.29 19.94 11.05
CA ASP A 416 -36.41 20.46 9.68
C ASP A 416 -35.47 19.71 8.72
N GLU A 417 -34.23 19.46 9.12
CA GLU A 417 -33.27 18.70 8.31
C GLU A 417 -33.70 17.22 8.15
N ARG A 418 -34.25 16.61 9.21
CA ARG A 418 -34.82 15.25 9.17
C ARG A 418 -36.00 15.20 8.21
N TYR A 419 -36.89 16.18 8.26
CA TYR A 419 -38.04 16.28 7.35
C TYR A 419 -37.59 16.43 5.89
N VAL A 420 -36.60 17.28 5.61
CA VAL A 420 -36.04 17.43 4.26
C VAL A 420 -35.43 16.13 3.77
N THR A 421 -34.70 15.41 4.63
CA THR A 421 -34.16 14.07 4.32
C THR A 421 -35.28 13.07 4.04
N ALA A 422 -36.35 13.06 4.84
CA ALA A 422 -37.50 12.19 4.61
C ALA A 422 -38.17 12.45 3.26
N VAL A 423 -38.36 13.72 2.89
CA VAL A 423 -38.90 14.10 1.57
C VAL A 423 -37.97 13.67 0.45
N HIS A 424 -36.65 13.82 0.63
CA HIS A 424 -35.65 13.38 -0.33
C HIS A 424 -35.72 11.86 -0.57
N GLU A 425 -35.66 11.06 0.49
CA GLU A 425 -35.72 9.60 0.38
C GLU A 425 -37.06 9.12 -0.17
N ALA A 426 -38.18 9.75 0.24
CA ALA A 426 -39.49 9.45 -0.31
C ALA A 426 -39.59 9.73 -1.82
N GLY A 427 -38.82 10.70 -2.32
CA GLY A 427 -38.66 10.97 -3.76
C GLY A 427 -38.05 9.80 -4.53
N HIS A 428 -36.97 9.21 -4.01
CA HIS A 428 -36.37 8.02 -4.61
C HIS A 428 -37.34 6.84 -4.63
N VAL A 429 -38.05 6.62 -3.53
CA VAL A 429 -39.05 5.55 -3.42
C VAL A 429 -40.17 5.76 -4.43
N ALA A 430 -40.77 6.94 -4.49
CA ALA A 430 -41.89 7.22 -5.39
C ALA A 430 -41.53 7.01 -6.87
N VAL A 431 -40.33 7.45 -7.29
CA VAL A 431 -39.86 7.20 -8.65
C VAL A 431 -39.53 5.73 -8.86
N GLY A 432 -38.86 5.08 -7.90
CA GLY A 432 -38.53 3.66 -7.95
C GLY A 432 -39.74 2.73 -8.08
N PHE A 433 -40.88 3.11 -7.51
CA PHE A 433 -42.15 2.39 -7.64
C PHE A 433 -42.87 2.60 -8.98
N ASP A 434 -42.61 3.71 -9.66
CA ASP A 434 -43.30 4.06 -10.91
C ASP A 434 -42.54 3.59 -12.17
N VAL A 435 -41.23 3.43 -12.07
CA VAL A 435 -40.40 2.93 -13.18
C VAL A 435 -40.68 1.44 -13.47
N GLU A 436 -40.79 1.09 -14.75
CA GLU A 436 -41.18 -0.26 -15.19
C GLU A 436 -40.03 -1.28 -15.04
N HIS A 437 -38.79 -0.86 -15.32
CA HIS A 437 -37.65 -1.79 -15.37
C HIS A 437 -36.76 -1.74 -14.14
N GLY A 438 -37.05 -0.84 -13.18
CA GLY A 438 -36.28 -0.62 -11.96
C GLY A 438 -36.17 -1.85 -11.07
N ASP A 439 -35.20 -1.82 -10.16
CA ASP A 439 -35.08 -2.85 -9.13
C ASP A 439 -36.03 -2.53 -7.96
N PRO A 440 -36.68 -3.53 -7.36
CA PRO A 440 -37.68 -3.30 -6.33
C PRO A 440 -37.07 -2.68 -5.07
N ILE A 441 -37.81 -1.73 -4.49
CA ILE A 441 -37.43 -1.07 -3.24
C ILE A 441 -37.56 -2.07 -2.09
N HIS A 442 -36.49 -2.20 -1.32
CA HIS A 442 -36.42 -3.11 -0.19
C HIS A 442 -36.58 -2.39 1.15
N LYS A 443 -35.98 -1.20 1.28
CA LYS A 443 -35.97 -0.44 2.53
C LYS A 443 -35.68 1.03 2.29
N VAL A 444 -36.23 1.90 3.13
CA VAL A 444 -35.89 3.33 3.18
C VAL A 444 -35.62 3.75 4.63
N SER A 445 -34.60 4.57 4.85
CA SER A 445 -34.19 5.05 6.18
C SER A 445 -33.72 6.50 6.12
N ILE A 446 -34.12 7.29 7.11
CA ILE A 446 -33.64 8.68 7.31
C ILE A 446 -32.55 8.78 8.39
N LEU A 447 -32.05 7.63 8.87
CA LEU A 447 -30.95 7.58 9.82
C LEU A 447 -29.60 7.80 9.11
N PRO A 448 -28.72 8.67 9.66
CA PRO A 448 -27.42 8.95 9.07
C PRO A 448 -26.48 7.75 9.19
N ARG A 449 -25.94 7.31 8.05
CA ARG A 449 -24.98 6.20 7.94
C ARG A 449 -23.75 6.64 7.17
N GLY A 450 -22.57 6.47 7.78
CA GLY A 450 -21.31 6.89 7.17
C GLY A 450 -21.34 8.37 6.75
N ARG A 451 -21.36 8.62 5.43
CA ARG A 451 -21.43 9.96 4.82
C ARG A 451 -22.84 10.37 4.36
N ALA A 452 -23.80 9.43 4.33
CA ALA A 452 -25.17 9.68 3.90
C ALA A 452 -26.06 10.08 5.08
N LEU A 453 -27.03 10.97 4.84
CA LEU A 453 -28.01 11.42 5.83
C LEU A 453 -29.28 10.56 5.83
N GLY A 454 -29.64 10.00 4.67
CA GLY A 454 -30.68 9.01 4.46
C GLY A 454 -30.24 8.01 3.39
N VAL A 455 -31.02 6.95 3.22
CA VAL A 455 -30.77 5.94 2.19
C VAL A 455 -32.03 5.20 1.76
N THR A 456 -32.17 5.04 0.45
CA THR A 456 -33.14 4.15 -0.19
C THR A 456 -32.41 2.96 -0.81
N GLN A 457 -32.77 1.76 -0.40
CA GLN A 457 -32.15 0.51 -0.84
C GLN A 457 -33.07 -0.24 -1.81
N SER A 458 -32.59 -0.49 -3.02
CA SER A 458 -33.20 -1.44 -3.96
C SER A 458 -32.48 -2.78 -3.94
N LEU A 459 -33.21 -3.87 -4.11
CA LEU A 459 -32.65 -5.23 -4.11
C LEU A 459 -32.98 -5.92 -5.43
N PRO A 460 -32.02 -6.12 -6.33
CA PRO A 460 -32.28 -6.78 -7.61
C PRO A 460 -32.79 -8.21 -7.42
N GLU A 461 -33.80 -8.61 -8.21
CA GLU A 461 -34.30 -9.99 -8.19
C GLU A 461 -33.33 -10.99 -8.84
N ARG A 462 -32.50 -10.50 -9.77
CA ARG A 462 -31.52 -11.28 -10.53
C ARG A 462 -30.31 -10.45 -10.92
N ASP A 463 -29.17 -11.12 -11.04
CA ASP A 463 -27.96 -10.50 -11.57
C ASP A 463 -28.14 -10.23 -13.07
N ARG A 464 -28.25 -8.96 -13.47
CA ARG A 464 -28.42 -8.55 -14.87
C ARG A 464 -27.07 -8.37 -15.55
N LEU A 465 -26.71 -9.30 -16.44
CA LEU A 465 -25.51 -9.17 -17.28
C LEU A 465 -25.72 -8.18 -18.44
N MET A 466 -26.90 -8.18 -19.05
CA MET A 466 -27.25 -7.27 -20.14
C MET A 466 -28.15 -6.15 -19.61
N LYS A 467 -27.64 -4.91 -19.62
CA LYS A 467 -28.39 -3.72 -19.23
C LYS A 467 -28.97 -3.05 -20.48
N LYS A 468 -30.29 -3.05 -20.60
CA LYS A 468 -31.00 -2.32 -21.66
C LYS A 468 -30.95 -0.81 -21.40
N ARG A 469 -31.12 -0.03 -22.46
CA ARG A 469 -31.23 1.44 -22.38
C ARG A 469 -32.30 1.87 -21.38
N ASP A 470 -33.50 1.30 -21.49
CA ASP A 470 -34.65 1.66 -20.64
C ASP A 470 -34.37 1.44 -19.15
N TYR A 471 -33.65 0.37 -18.80
CA TYR A 471 -33.21 0.10 -17.44
C TYR A 471 -32.23 1.16 -16.91
N LEU A 472 -31.28 1.60 -17.76
CA LEU A 472 -30.32 2.63 -17.36
C LEU A 472 -31.00 3.99 -17.20
N GLU A 473 -31.96 4.32 -18.08
CA GLU A 473 -32.78 5.52 -17.97
C GLU A 473 -33.66 5.51 -16.72
N ASP A 474 -34.28 4.38 -16.39
CA ASP A 474 -35.06 4.19 -15.15
C ASP A 474 -34.18 4.34 -13.90
N GLN A 475 -32.96 3.81 -13.93
CA GLN A 475 -31.97 3.98 -12.84
C GLN A 475 -31.57 5.46 -12.67
N ILE A 476 -31.33 6.18 -13.77
CA ILE A 476 -31.06 7.63 -13.73
C ILE A 476 -32.26 8.38 -13.16
N ALA A 477 -33.49 8.05 -13.58
CA ALA A 477 -34.69 8.69 -13.07
C ALA A 477 -34.84 8.47 -11.55
N MET A 478 -34.64 7.24 -11.08
CA MET A 478 -34.68 6.92 -9.64
C MET A 478 -33.62 7.70 -8.85
N LEU A 479 -32.37 7.78 -9.32
CA LEU A 479 -31.30 8.57 -8.70
C LEU A 479 -31.64 10.06 -8.63
N LEU A 480 -32.38 10.60 -9.60
CA LEU A 480 -32.80 12.00 -9.59
C LEU A 480 -34.10 12.24 -8.79
N GLY A 481 -34.71 11.19 -8.25
CA GLY A 481 -35.98 11.24 -7.51
C GLY A 481 -35.92 12.13 -6.26
N GLY A 482 -34.86 12.02 -5.44
CA GLY A 482 -34.71 12.85 -4.25
C GLY A 482 -34.59 14.34 -4.56
N ARG A 483 -33.76 14.70 -5.56
CA ARG A 483 -33.69 16.09 -6.06
C ARG A 483 -35.03 16.57 -6.60
N ALA A 484 -35.78 15.72 -7.30
CA ALA A 484 -37.10 16.07 -7.83
C ALA A 484 -38.12 16.33 -6.71
N ALA A 485 -38.09 15.53 -5.64
CA ALA A 485 -38.92 15.73 -4.46
C ALA A 485 -38.64 17.05 -3.75
N GLU A 486 -37.36 17.40 -3.54
CA GLU A 486 -36.99 18.70 -2.95
C GLU A 486 -37.55 19.87 -3.76
N GLN A 487 -37.41 19.83 -5.09
CA GLN A 487 -37.86 20.93 -5.94
C GLN A 487 -39.38 21.04 -6.03
N VAL A 488 -40.09 19.91 -6.11
CA VAL A 488 -41.55 19.91 -6.32
C VAL A 488 -42.31 20.12 -5.01
N LEU A 489 -41.81 19.58 -3.90
CA LEU A 489 -42.52 19.56 -2.63
C LEU A 489 -42.03 20.62 -1.65
N LEU A 490 -40.73 20.97 -1.68
CA LEU A 490 -40.12 21.94 -0.78
C LEU A 490 -39.77 23.27 -1.45
N ASP A 491 -39.88 23.36 -2.78
CA ASP A 491 -39.50 24.53 -3.59
C ASP A 491 -38.06 25.02 -3.30
N THR A 492 -37.17 24.07 -2.95
CA THR A 492 -35.76 24.35 -2.64
C THR A 492 -34.86 23.23 -3.13
N MET A 493 -33.55 23.40 -2.96
CA MET A 493 -32.52 22.45 -3.36
C MET A 493 -31.46 22.36 -2.27
N THR A 494 -31.15 21.14 -1.83
CA THR A 494 -30.06 20.89 -0.87
C THR A 494 -28.76 20.45 -1.55
N ALA A 495 -27.64 20.44 -0.82
CA ALA A 495 -26.40 19.81 -1.28
C ALA A 495 -26.41 18.27 -1.14
N GLY A 496 -27.42 17.69 -0.49
CA GLY A 496 -27.52 16.27 -0.18
C GLY A 496 -27.56 15.38 -1.43
N ALA A 497 -28.21 15.84 -2.50
CA ALA A 497 -28.35 15.11 -3.77
C ALA A 497 -27.05 14.97 -4.60
N SER A 498 -25.89 15.45 -4.09
CA SER A 498 -24.64 15.51 -4.86
C SER A 498 -24.16 14.13 -5.34
N ASN A 499 -24.21 13.12 -4.48
CA ASN A 499 -23.82 11.75 -4.81
C ASN A 499 -24.75 11.11 -5.84
N ASP A 500 -26.06 11.36 -5.75
CA ASP A 500 -27.02 10.78 -6.70
C ASP A 500 -26.89 11.41 -8.08
N ILE A 501 -26.63 12.72 -8.13
CA ILE A 501 -26.32 13.44 -9.38
C ILE A 501 -25.02 12.91 -9.99
N GLU A 502 -23.96 12.74 -9.20
CA GLU A 502 -22.68 12.19 -9.68
C GLU A 502 -22.89 10.81 -10.34
N ARG A 503 -23.60 9.90 -9.65
CA ARG A 503 -23.91 8.57 -10.16
C ARG A 503 -24.80 8.61 -11.39
N ALA A 504 -25.81 9.46 -11.42
CA ALA A 504 -26.69 9.64 -12.57
C ALA A 504 -25.91 10.11 -13.81
N VAL A 505 -25.03 11.11 -13.64
CA VAL A 505 -24.16 11.63 -14.70
C VAL A 505 -23.16 10.58 -15.16
N GLU A 506 -22.57 9.78 -14.26
CA GLU A 506 -21.68 8.70 -14.64
C GLU A 506 -22.38 7.68 -15.55
N ILE A 507 -23.58 7.23 -15.17
CA ILE A 507 -24.37 6.28 -15.98
C ILE A 507 -24.68 6.89 -17.34
N ALA A 508 -25.20 8.12 -17.38
CA ALA A 508 -25.55 8.79 -18.64
C ALA A 508 -24.32 9.00 -19.53
N ARG A 509 -23.17 9.37 -18.96
CA ARG A 509 -21.93 9.55 -19.71
C ARG A 509 -21.45 8.24 -20.31
N ARG A 510 -21.53 7.12 -19.57
CA ARG A 510 -21.18 5.78 -20.10
C ARG A 510 -22.15 5.32 -21.18
N MET A 511 -23.44 5.62 -21.05
CA MET A 511 -24.43 5.36 -22.11
C MET A 511 -24.02 6.03 -23.43
N VAL A 512 -23.53 7.27 -23.37
CA VAL A 512 -23.13 8.04 -24.55
C VAL A 512 -21.74 7.65 -25.06
N ALA A 513 -20.75 7.59 -24.17
CA ALA A 513 -19.33 7.52 -24.51
C ALA A 513 -18.75 6.11 -24.60
N GLU A 514 -19.41 5.10 -24.02
CA GLU A 514 -18.93 3.70 -24.02
C GLU A 514 -19.91 2.75 -24.69
N PHE A 515 -21.21 2.90 -24.40
CA PHE A 515 -22.24 1.95 -24.85
C PHE A 515 -22.88 2.34 -26.19
N GLY A 516 -22.67 3.56 -26.67
CA GLY A 516 -23.22 4.03 -27.94
C GLY A 516 -24.75 4.20 -27.94
N MET A 517 -25.37 4.43 -26.78
CA MET A 517 -26.81 4.57 -26.59
C MET A 517 -27.31 6.02 -26.76
N SER A 518 -26.72 6.76 -27.70
CA SER A 518 -27.05 8.17 -27.93
C SER A 518 -27.24 8.47 -29.42
N PRO A 519 -27.78 9.65 -29.78
CA PRO A 519 -27.88 10.08 -31.17
C PRO A 519 -26.52 10.18 -31.90
N LEU A 520 -25.39 10.17 -31.16
CA LEU A 520 -24.05 10.14 -31.74
C LEU A 520 -23.70 8.78 -32.38
N GLY A 521 -24.50 7.74 -32.13
CA GLY A 521 -24.27 6.39 -32.63
C GLY A 521 -23.28 5.58 -31.78
N PRO A 522 -22.81 4.43 -32.29
CA PRO A 522 -21.97 3.49 -31.55
C PRO A 522 -20.50 3.95 -31.44
N ILE A 523 -20.28 5.03 -30.70
CA ILE A 523 -18.93 5.55 -30.38
C ILE A 523 -18.41 4.92 -29.09
N HIS A 524 -17.08 4.73 -29.01
CA HIS A 524 -16.39 4.29 -27.80
C HIS A 524 -15.18 5.20 -27.56
N LEU A 525 -15.18 5.99 -26.49
CA LEU A 525 -14.18 7.03 -26.23
C LEU A 525 -12.79 6.42 -26.00
N GLY A 526 -12.66 5.19 -25.51
CA GLY A 526 -11.36 4.57 -25.26
C GLY A 526 -10.86 4.83 -23.85
N LYS A 527 -9.55 4.88 -23.62
CA LYS A 527 -9.00 5.13 -22.28
C LYS A 527 -8.98 6.64 -21.99
N PRO A 528 -9.12 7.07 -20.72
CA PRO A 528 -9.08 8.49 -20.36
C PRO A 528 -7.79 9.22 -20.76
N GLU A 529 -6.70 8.48 -20.96
CA GLU A 529 -5.38 8.99 -21.35
C GLU A 529 -5.24 9.21 -22.86
N ASP A 530 -6.18 8.68 -23.66
CA ASP A 530 -6.14 8.81 -25.11
C ASP A 530 -6.50 10.26 -25.50
N PRO A 531 -5.74 10.90 -26.40
CA PRO A 531 -6.06 12.25 -26.84
C PRO A 531 -7.35 12.25 -27.67
N HIS A 532 -8.35 13.01 -27.23
CA HIS A 532 -9.62 13.19 -27.93
C HIS A 532 -9.82 14.62 -28.42
N SER A 533 -10.61 14.80 -29.48
CA SER A 533 -10.95 16.13 -29.98
C SER A 533 -11.97 16.80 -29.05
N GLN A 534 -11.75 18.09 -28.74
CA GLN A 534 -12.67 18.85 -27.89
C GLN A 534 -14.11 18.84 -28.45
N ALA A 535 -14.25 18.98 -29.76
CA ALA A 535 -15.57 18.92 -30.42
C ALA A 535 -16.32 17.59 -30.21
N LEU A 536 -15.62 16.47 -30.00
CA LEU A 536 -16.26 15.20 -29.66
C LEU A 536 -16.69 15.20 -28.18
N LEU A 537 -15.84 15.70 -27.28
CA LEU A 537 -16.13 15.80 -25.86
C LEU A 537 -17.35 16.71 -25.61
N ASP A 538 -17.40 17.87 -26.25
CA ASP A 538 -18.53 18.81 -26.16
C ASP A 538 -19.86 18.14 -26.58
N ARG A 539 -19.83 17.35 -27.66
CA ARG A 539 -21.02 16.61 -28.14
C ARG A 539 -21.46 15.53 -27.15
N ILE A 540 -20.50 14.84 -26.53
CA ILE A 540 -20.79 13.83 -25.52
C ILE A 540 -21.42 14.47 -24.29
N GLU A 541 -20.87 15.60 -23.82
CA GLU A 541 -21.41 16.34 -22.68
C GLU A 541 -22.82 16.86 -22.97
N GLN A 542 -23.06 17.41 -24.16
CA GLN A 542 -24.39 17.84 -24.58
C GLN A 542 -25.40 16.66 -24.55
N ALA A 543 -25.06 15.54 -25.19
CA ALA A 543 -25.94 14.37 -25.22
C ALA A 543 -26.18 13.76 -23.82
N THR A 544 -25.16 13.81 -22.96
CA THR A 544 -25.27 13.40 -21.56
C THR A 544 -26.27 14.31 -20.81
N GLY A 545 -26.15 15.63 -20.99
CA GLY A 545 -27.05 16.62 -20.42
C GLY A 545 -28.50 16.46 -20.88
N GLU A 546 -28.72 16.10 -22.16
CA GLU A 546 -30.06 15.82 -22.70
C GLU A 546 -30.72 14.63 -21.99
N ILE A 547 -29.99 13.53 -21.78
CA ILE A 547 -30.49 12.35 -21.05
C ILE A 547 -30.83 12.73 -19.60
N ILE A 548 -29.91 13.39 -18.89
CA ILE A 548 -30.12 13.79 -17.49
C ILE A 548 -31.33 14.70 -17.33
N ASN A 549 -31.44 15.74 -18.17
CA ASN A 549 -32.56 16.68 -18.10
C ASN A 549 -33.90 16.01 -18.43
N SER A 550 -33.92 15.08 -19.39
CA SER A 550 -35.10 14.28 -19.72
C SER A 550 -35.56 13.44 -18.52
N GLN A 551 -34.64 12.70 -17.89
CA GLN A 551 -34.98 11.86 -16.74
C GLN A 551 -35.31 12.70 -15.50
N MET A 552 -34.70 13.87 -15.32
CA MET A 552 -35.06 14.81 -14.26
C MET A 552 -36.50 15.32 -14.41
N ASN A 553 -36.92 15.67 -15.62
CA ASN A 553 -38.29 16.11 -15.89
C ASN A 553 -39.29 14.97 -15.68
N ARG A 554 -38.94 13.74 -16.07
CA ARG A 554 -39.72 12.54 -15.78
C ARG A 554 -39.88 12.33 -14.27
N ALA A 555 -38.79 12.39 -13.50
CA ALA A 555 -38.82 12.26 -12.04
C ALA A 555 -39.72 13.33 -11.39
N ARG A 556 -39.62 14.59 -11.81
CA ARG A 556 -40.51 15.68 -11.34
C ARG A 556 -41.98 15.39 -11.63
N ALA A 557 -42.31 14.88 -12.82
CA ALA A 557 -43.69 14.55 -13.18
C ALA A 557 -44.25 13.43 -12.30
N ILE A 558 -43.46 12.39 -12.03
CA ILE A 558 -43.84 11.27 -11.15
C ILE A 558 -44.06 11.75 -9.72
N VAL A 559 -43.12 12.53 -9.17
CA VAL A 559 -43.22 13.11 -7.82
C VAL A 559 -44.46 14.00 -7.70
N ALA A 560 -44.74 14.83 -8.71
CA ALA A 560 -45.92 15.69 -8.71
C ALA A 560 -47.23 14.89 -8.74
N ALA A 561 -47.27 13.78 -9.48
CA ALA A 561 -48.43 12.90 -9.57
C ALA A 561 -48.70 12.12 -8.27
N ARG A 562 -47.64 11.73 -7.54
CA ARG A 562 -47.70 10.89 -6.33
C ARG A 562 -47.54 11.66 -5.02
N ARG A 563 -47.97 12.93 -4.99
CA ARG A 563 -47.74 13.84 -3.85
C ARG A 563 -48.37 13.33 -2.55
N ASN A 564 -49.53 12.70 -2.61
CA ASN A 564 -50.26 12.26 -1.42
C ASN A 564 -49.61 11.03 -0.78
N GLU A 565 -49.17 10.09 -1.63
CA GLU A 565 -48.47 8.89 -1.23
C GLU A 565 -47.10 9.25 -0.62
N ILE A 566 -46.38 10.20 -1.22
CA ILE A 566 -45.13 10.73 -0.67
C ILE A 566 -45.35 11.34 0.72
N SER A 567 -46.41 12.15 0.91
CA SER A 567 -46.71 12.72 2.23
C SER A 567 -46.92 11.63 3.29
N THR A 568 -47.68 10.58 2.93
CA THR A 568 -47.94 9.44 3.83
C THR A 568 -46.66 8.70 4.19
N LEU A 569 -45.76 8.52 3.21
CA LEU A 569 -44.47 7.88 3.42
C LEU A 569 -43.54 8.73 4.30
N VAL A 570 -43.53 10.05 4.10
CA VAL A 570 -42.75 11.00 4.91
C VAL A 570 -43.22 10.98 6.37
N ASP A 571 -44.53 10.98 6.60
CA ASP A 571 -45.09 10.90 7.95
C ASP A 571 -44.65 9.59 8.65
N GLY A 572 -44.69 8.46 7.93
CA GLY A 572 -44.21 7.18 8.44
C GLY A 572 -42.70 7.17 8.74
N LEU A 573 -41.89 7.79 7.88
CA LEU A 573 -40.45 7.94 8.09
C LEU A 573 -40.12 8.81 9.29
N MET A 574 -40.87 9.89 9.52
CA MET A 574 -40.68 10.76 10.68
C MET A 574 -41.06 10.08 12.00
N GLU A 575 -41.99 9.11 11.97
CA GLU A 575 -42.39 8.33 13.15
C GLU A 575 -41.42 7.18 13.48
N ARG A 576 -40.95 6.44 12.47
CA ARG A 576 -40.21 5.17 12.66
C ARG A 576 -38.74 5.22 12.25
N ASP A 577 -38.30 6.30 11.64
CA ASP A 577 -36.97 6.51 11.03
C ASP A 577 -36.59 5.56 9.88
N THR A 578 -37.16 4.35 9.82
CA THR A 578 -36.91 3.32 8.81
C THR A 578 -38.21 2.60 8.49
N LEU A 579 -38.44 2.33 7.21
CA LEU A 579 -39.57 1.54 6.71
C LEU A 579 -39.09 0.43 5.78
N GLU A 580 -39.62 -0.76 5.97
CA GLU A 580 -39.33 -1.95 5.16
C GLU A 580 -40.28 -2.07 3.94
N ALA A 581 -39.93 -2.91 2.97
CA ALA A 581 -40.66 -3.05 1.71
C ALA A 581 -42.18 -3.21 1.85
N ASP A 582 -42.64 -4.02 2.80
CA ASP A 582 -44.08 -4.27 2.99
C ASP A 582 -44.80 -3.03 3.57
N GLU A 583 -44.17 -2.28 4.47
CA GLU A 583 -44.71 -1.03 5.01
C GLU A 583 -44.75 0.07 3.93
N ILE A 584 -43.72 0.13 3.09
CA ILE A 584 -43.69 1.06 1.95
C ILE A 584 -44.85 0.74 1.00
N GLN A 585 -45.10 -0.53 0.68
CA GLN A 585 -46.21 -0.94 -0.20
C GLN A 585 -47.58 -0.50 0.34
N GLU A 586 -47.77 -0.55 1.67
CA GLU A 586 -48.99 -0.06 2.32
C GLU A 586 -49.19 1.44 2.12
N CYS A 587 -48.13 2.25 2.20
CA CYS A 587 -48.19 3.70 1.95
C CYS A 587 -48.63 4.07 0.52
N PHE A 588 -48.32 3.21 -0.46
CA PHE A 588 -48.74 3.38 -1.86
C PHE A 588 -50.05 2.65 -2.21
N GLY A 589 -50.77 2.11 -1.21
CA GLY A 589 -52.09 1.51 -1.38
C GLY A 589 -52.08 0.08 -1.96
N PHE A 590 -50.93 -0.59 -1.98
CA PHE A 590 -50.82 -1.98 -2.42
C PHE A 590 -50.97 -2.93 -1.23
N VAL A 591 -52.19 -3.40 -0.99
CA VAL A 591 -52.44 -4.45 0.02
C VAL A 591 -52.05 -5.81 -0.58
N LYS A 592 -50.96 -6.43 -0.10
CA LYS A 592 -50.76 -7.87 -0.32
C LYS A 592 -51.88 -8.62 0.41
N SER A 593 -52.68 -9.40 -0.33
CA SER A 593 -53.42 -10.49 0.29
C SER A 593 -52.39 -11.42 0.94
N LYS A 594 -52.45 -11.60 2.27
CA LYS A 594 -51.70 -12.62 3.00
C LYS A 594 -51.69 -13.93 2.20
N GLN A 595 -50.57 -14.25 1.54
CA GLN A 595 -50.33 -15.61 1.12
C GLN A 595 -49.95 -16.39 2.38
N ALA A 596 -50.78 -17.39 2.67
CA ALA A 596 -50.74 -18.19 3.86
C ALA A 596 -49.54 -19.14 3.88
N ALA A 597 -48.97 -19.24 5.09
CA ALA A 597 -48.17 -20.34 5.67
C ALA A 597 -46.86 -20.75 4.99
#